data_AF-A6JWQ3-F1
#
_entry.id   AF-A6JWQ3-F1
#
_cell.length_a   1.000
_cell.length_b   1.000
_cell.length_c   1.000
_cell.angle_alpha   90.00
_cell.angle_beta   90.00
_cell.angle_gamma   90.00
#
_symmetry.space_group_name_H-M   'P 1'
#
loop_
_entity.id
_entity.type
_entity.pdbx_description
1 polymer ?
#
loop_
_entity_poly.entity_id
_entity_poly.type
_entity_poly.pdbx_seq_one_letter_code
_entity_poly.pdbx_strand_id
1 'polypeptide(L)'
;MAACVKTNKSHVIFKKVSRDKSVTIYLGKRDYIDHVSQVEPVDGVVLVDPELVKGKKVYVTLTCAFRYGQEDIDVIGLTFRRDLYFSRVQVYPPVGAMSAPTQLQLSLLKKLGDNTYPFLLTFPDYLPCSVMLQPAPQDVGKVS
;
A
#
# COMPACT_ATOMS: atom_id res chain seq x y z
N MET A 1 -1.21 -42.92 12.42
CA MET A 1 -0.53 -41.69 11.93
C MET A 1 -1.59 -40.78 11.34
N ALA A 2 -1.86 -39.63 11.96
CA ALA A 2 -2.84 -38.67 11.44
C ALA A 2 -2.24 -37.93 10.25
N ALA A 3 -2.86 -38.07 9.08
CA ALA A 3 -2.49 -37.29 7.91
C ALA A 3 -2.78 -35.81 8.19
N CYS A 4 -1.74 -34.98 8.20
CA CYS A 4 -1.86 -33.53 8.21
C CYS A 4 -2.55 -33.12 6.90
N VAL A 5 -3.86 -32.86 6.98
CA VAL A 5 -4.63 -32.25 5.89
C VAL A 5 -4.08 -30.84 5.72
N LYS A 6 -3.13 -30.68 4.78
CA LYS A 6 -2.72 -29.37 4.30
C LYS A 6 -3.92 -28.80 3.55
N THR A 7 -4.75 -28.03 4.24
CA THR A 7 -5.75 -27.19 3.57
C THR A 7 -4.95 -26.23 2.69
N ASN A 8 -4.99 -26.44 1.37
CA ASN A 8 -4.42 -25.52 0.40
C ASN A 8 -5.26 -24.24 0.41
N LYS A 9 -5.04 -23.37 1.40
CA LYS A 9 -5.55 -22.01 1.37
C LYS A 9 -4.84 -21.29 0.23
N SER A 10 -5.58 -20.98 -0.82
CA SER A 10 -5.11 -20.09 -1.87
C SER A 10 -4.87 -18.71 -1.25
N HIS A 11 -3.59 -18.36 -1.04
CA HIS A 11 -3.22 -17.02 -0.64
C HIS A 11 -3.27 -16.10 -1.86
N VAL A 12 -4.33 -15.29 -1.94
CA VAL A 12 -4.48 -14.27 -2.98
C VAL A 12 -3.47 -13.15 -2.72
N ILE A 13 -2.63 -12.85 -3.71
CA ILE A 13 -1.67 -11.75 -3.68
C ILE A 13 -2.06 -10.73 -4.75
N PHE A 14 -2.13 -9.47 -4.36
CA PHE A 14 -2.40 -8.36 -5.27
C PHE A 14 -1.08 -7.73 -5.69
N LYS A 15 -0.98 -7.36 -6.97
CA LYS A 15 0.19 -6.64 -7.48
C LYS A 15 -0.22 -5.51 -8.40
N LYS A 16 0.62 -4.48 -8.47
CA LYS A 16 0.48 -3.39 -9.44
C LYS A 16 1.86 -3.01 -9.97
N VAL A 17 1.96 -2.92 -11.29
CA VAL A 17 3.20 -2.58 -12.01
C VAL A 17 3.16 -1.09 -12.37
N SER A 18 4.30 -0.40 -12.23
CA SER A 18 4.45 0.99 -12.66
C SER A 18 4.33 1.14 -14.18
N ARG A 19 4.06 2.35 -14.67
CA ARG A 19 3.88 2.62 -16.11
C ARG A 19 5.12 2.27 -16.93
N ASP A 20 6.29 2.62 -16.43
CA ASP A 20 7.61 2.34 -16.99
C ASP A 20 8.13 0.93 -16.64
N LYS A 21 7.35 0.15 -15.86
CA LYS A 21 7.64 -1.20 -15.39
C LYS A 21 8.89 -1.33 -14.49
N SER A 22 9.48 -0.22 -14.06
CA SER A 22 10.66 -0.22 -13.20
C SER A 22 10.38 -0.64 -11.75
N VAL A 23 9.12 -0.52 -11.30
CA VAL A 23 8.71 -0.81 -9.92
C VAL A 23 7.41 -1.60 -9.93
N THR A 24 7.37 -2.71 -9.19
CA THR A 24 6.15 -3.49 -8.97
C THR A 24 5.90 -3.67 -7.47
N ILE A 25 4.73 -3.26 -7.00
CA ILE A 25 4.32 -3.44 -5.60
C ILE A 25 3.46 -4.70 -5.46
N TYR A 26 3.67 -5.45 -4.37
CA TYR A 26 2.90 -6.64 -3.99
C TYR A 26 2.34 -6.46 -2.58
N LEU A 27 1.04 -6.73 -2.42
CA LEU A 27 0.31 -6.68 -1.15
C LEU A 27 -0.45 -7.98 -0.92
N GLY A 28 -0.51 -8.42 0.33
CA GLY A 28 -1.28 -9.62 0.71
C GLY A 28 -2.79 -9.40 0.79
N LYS A 29 -3.23 -8.15 0.99
CA LYS A 29 -4.63 -7.78 1.14
C LYS A 29 -4.88 -6.33 0.74
N ARG A 30 -6.14 -5.95 0.60
CA ARG A 30 -6.59 -4.58 0.29
C ARG A 30 -7.28 -3.90 1.48
N ASP A 31 -7.95 -4.71 2.29
CA ASP A 31 -8.63 -4.25 3.50
C ASP A 31 -7.79 -4.58 4.72
N TYR A 32 -7.58 -3.60 5.59
CA TYR A 32 -6.81 -3.71 6.83
C TYR A 32 -7.75 -3.48 8.00
N ILE A 33 -7.78 -4.41 8.95
CA ILE A 33 -8.73 -4.38 10.07
C ILE A 33 -8.22 -3.40 11.12
N ASP A 34 -9.10 -2.50 11.54
CA ASP A 34 -8.91 -1.65 12.72
C ASP A 34 -9.56 -2.34 13.94
N HIS A 35 -8.74 -2.67 14.94
CA HIS A 35 -9.17 -3.33 16.17
C HIS A 35 -9.42 -2.36 17.33
N VAL A 36 -9.55 -1.04 17.07
CA VAL A 36 -9.67 0.06 18.06
C VAL A 36 -8.41 0.28 18.89
N SER A 37 -7.76 -0.78 19.37
CA SER A 37 -6.48 -0.71 20.08
C SER A 37 -5.28 -0.62 19.16
N GLN A 38 -5.37 -1.24 17.98
CA GLN A 38 -4.32 -1.29 16.98
C GLN A 38 -4.91 -1.58 15.60
N VAL A 39 -4.23 -1.12 14.57
CA VAL A 39 -4.60 -1.37 13.18
C VAL A 39 -3.61 -2.34 12.56
N GLU A 40 -4.11 -3.29 11.77
CA GLU A 40 -3.24 -4.20 11.02
C GLU A 40 -2.31 -3.42 10.08
N PRO A 41 -0.98 -3.65 10.13
CA PRO A 41 -0.04 -2.89 9.32
C PRO A 41 -0.12 -3.29 7.83
N VAL A 42 0.26 -2.36 6.96
CA VAL A 42 0.45 -2.59 5.53
C VAL A 42 1.74 -3.34 5.31
N ASP A 43 1.60 -4.65 5.10
CA ASP A 43 2.68 -5.58 4.79
C ASP A 43 2.77 -5.87 3.29
N GLY A 44 3.95 -5.69 2.71
CA GLY A 44 4.20 -5.97 1.30
C GLY A 44 5.68 -6.02 0.92
N VAL A 45 5.90 -6.24 -0.37
CA VAL A 45 7.23 -6.16 -0.98
C VAL A 45 7.19 -5.33 -2.26
N VAL A 46 8.34 -4.77 -2.64
CA VAL A 46 8.54 -4.07 -3.91
C VAL A 46 9.60 -4.81 -4.70
N LEU A 47 9.25 -5.21 -5.91
CA LEU A 47 10.19 -5.68 -6.93
C LEU A 47 10.67 -4.48 -7.73
N VAL A 48 11.99 -4.36 -7.87
CA VAL A 48 12.67 -3.22 -8.49
C VAL A 48 13.48 -3.70 -9.69
N ASP A 49 13.42 -2.98 -10.81
CA ASP A 49 14.30 -3.20 -11.95
C ASP A 49 15.59 -2.37 -11.77
N PRO A 50 16.74 -3.01 -11.44
CA PRO A 50 17.97 -2.30 -11.10
C PRO A 50 18.56 -1.50 -12.27
N GLU A 51 18.28 -1.88 -13.51
CA GLU A 51 18.76 -1.15 -14.69
C GLU A 51 18.02 0.18 -14.83
N LEU A 52 16.69 0.16 -14.67
CA LEU A 52 15.83 1.33 -14.83
C LEU A 52 15.88 2.28 -13.62
N VAL A 53 16.16 1.76 -12.42
CA VAL A 53 16.27 2.56 -11.19
C VAL A 53 17.72 2.89 -10.79
N LYS A 54 18.70 2.62 -11.65
CA LYS A 54 20.11 2.87 -11.36
C LYS A 54 20.35 4.30 -10.87
N GLY A 55 20.95 4.45 -9.69
CA GLY A 55 21.24 5.74 -9.05
C GLY A 55 20.01 6.47 -8.48
N LYS A 56 18.83 5.85 -8.49
CA LYS A 56 17.59 6.41 -7.93
C LYS A 56 17.26 5.75 -6.59
N LYS A 57 16.36 6.39 -5.83
CA LYS A 57 15.82 5.86 -4.57
C LYS A 57 14.35 5.52 -4.75
N VAL A 58 13.94 4.37 -4.23
CA VAL A 58 12.54 3.90 -4.24
C VAL A 58 11.98 4.02 -2.83
N TYR A 59 10.79 4.63 -2.73
CA TYR A 59 10.06 4.81 -1.49
C TYR A 59 8.68 4.19 -1.59
N VAL A 60 8.16 3.71 -0.46
CA VAL A 60 6.74 3.39 -0.31
C VAL A 60 6.14 4.39 0.68
N THR A 61 4.92 4.83 0.38
CA THR A 61 4.21 5.81 1.21
C THR A 61 2.85 5.28 1.60
N LEU A 62 2.44 5.60 2.82
CA LEU A 62 1.08 5.45 3.32
C LEU A 62 0.53 6.85 3.55
N THR A 63 -0.51 7.22 2.81
CA THR A 63 -1.14 8.54 2.90
C THR A 63 -2.61 8.36 3.22
N CYS A 64 -3.05 8.95 4.34
CA CYS A 64 -4.46 9.14 4.66
C CYS A 64 -4.81 10.58 4.31
N ALA A 65 -5.74 10.79 3.38
CA ALA A 65 -6.13 12.12 2.94
C ALA A 65 -7.64 12.27 2.99
N PHE A 66 -8.08 13.39 3.54
CA PHE A 66 -9.44 13.89 3.36
C PHE A 66 -9.51 14.62 2.02
N ARG A 67 -10.47 14.23 1.19
CA ARG A 67 -10.77 14.89 -0.08
C ARG A 67 -12.19 15.41 -0.05
N TYR A 68 -12.40 16.52 -0.73
CA TYR A 68 -13.70 17.12 -0.95
C TYR A 68 -13.66 17.91 -2.25
N GLY A 69 -14.65 17.72 -3.12
CA GLY A 69 -14.78 18.42 -4.39
C GLY A 69 -14.58 17.50 -5.60
N GLN A 70 -14.79 18.06 -6.78
CA GLN A 70 -14.90 17.30 -8.03
C GLN A 70 -13.55 16.67 -8.46
N GLU A 71 -13.57 15.40 -8.89
CA GLU A 71 -12.39 14.70 -9.44
C GLU A 71 -12.07 15.12 -10.89
N ASP A 72 -13.06 15.67 -11.61
CA ASP A 72 -12.98 15.98 -13.04
C ASP A 72 -12.96 17.49 -13.34
N ILE A 73 -11.81 17.93 -13.89
CA ILE A 73 -11.59 19.00 -14.90
C ILE A 73 -11.38 20.45 -14.41
N ASP A 74 -10.12 20.91 -14.50
CA ASP A 74 -9.62 22.25 -14.89
C ASP A 74 -10.30 23.52 -14.37
N VAL A 75 -10.90 23.51 -13.17
CA VAL A 75 -11.27 24.74 -12.46
C VAL A 75 -10.37 24.94 -11.26
N ILE A 76 -9.53 25.97 -11.36
CA ILE A 76 -8.72 26.50 -10.27
C ILE A 76 -9.67 26.86 -9.11
N GLY A 77 -9.78 25.99 -8.09
CA GLY A 77 -10.20 26.41 -6.74
C GLY A 77 -11.23 25.60 -5.95
N LEU A 78 -11.75 24.44 -6.40
CA LEU A 78 -12.80 23.71 -5.64
C LEU A 78 -12.42 22.33 -5.10
N THR A 79 -11.23 21.81 -5.42
CA THR A 79 -10.75 20.54 -4.86
C THR A 79 -9.99 20.80 -3.58
N PHE A 80 -10.59 20.50 -2.44
CA PHE A 80 -9.93 20.54 -1.13
C PHE A 80 -9.33 19.17 -0.84
N ARG A 81 -8.03 19.14 -0.59
CA ARG A 81 -7.32 17.96 -0.12
C ARG A 81 -6.51 18.32 1.12
N ARG A 82 -6.73 17.57 2.20
CA ARG A 82 -5.93 17.66 3.42
C ARG A 82 -5.37 16.30 3.76
N ASP A 83 -4.06 16.18 3.79
CA ASP A 83 -3.39 14.97 4.25
C ASP A 83 -3.54 14.91 5.79
N LEU A 84 -4.28 13.91 6.28
CA LEU A 84 -4.49 13.64 7.71
C LEU A 84 -3.29 12.91 8.31
N TYR A 85 -2.62 12.09 7.51
CA TYR A 85 -1.42 11.37 7.89
C TYR A 85 -0.56 11.01 6.68
N PHE A 86 0.75 11.02 6.90
CA PHE A 86 1.75 10.67 5.92
C PHE A 86 2.87 9.89 6.59
N SER A 87 3.19 8.72 6.04
CA SER A 87 4.36 7.93 6.40
C SER A 87 5.10 7.48 5.14
N ARG A 88 6.43 7.44 5.23
CA ARG A 88 7.32 7.11 4.11
C ARG A 88 8.48 6.26 4.59
N VAL A 89 8.72 5.17 3.87
CA VAL A 89 9.85 4.26 4.09
C VAL A 89 10.68 4.16 2.81
N GLN A 90 12.01 4.22 2.94
CA GLN A 90 12.92 3.94 1.84
C GLN A 90 13.08 2.43 1.69
N VAL A 91 12.82 1.93 0.48
CA VAL A 91 12.86 0.50 0.16
C VAL A 91 14.10 0.14 -0.66
N TYR A 92 14.55 1.05 -1.54
CA TYR A 92 15.79 0.89 -2.31
C TYR A 92 16.56 2.21 -2.41
N PRO A 93 17.91 2.21 -2.28
CA PRO A 93 18.68 1.12 -1.68
C PRO A 93 18.25 0.93 -0.21
N PRO A 94 18.28 -0.31 0.32
CA PRO A 94 17.85 -0.59 1.69
C PRO A 94 18.73 0.17 2.69
N VAL A 95 18.11 0.81 3.68
CA VAL A 95 18.80 1.62 4.69
C VAL A 95 18.58 1.00 6.06
N GLY A 96 19.67 0.54 6.69
CA GLY A 96 19.64 -0.05 8.03
C GLY A 96 19.19 -1.52 8.06
N ALA A 97 19.18 -2.10 9.26
CA ALA A 97 18.63 -3.43 9.50
C ALA A 97 17.10 -3.36 9.48
N MET A 98 16.47 -3.94 8.47
CA MET A 98 15.01 -4.11 8.49
C MET A 98 14.62 -5.06 9.61
N SER A 99 13.51 -4.76 10.29
CA SER A 99 12.84 -5.67 11.22
C SER A 99 12.65 -7.05 10.59
N ALA A 100 12.58 -8.09 11.42
CA ALA A 100 12.40 -9.46 10.96
C ALA A 100 11.22 -9.55 9.96
N PRO A 101 11.43 -10.12 8.75
CA PRO A 101 10.42 -10.14 7.72
C PRO A 101 9.24 -11.05 8.11
N THR A 102 8.05 -10.70 7.64
CA THR A 102 6.84 -11.49 7.86
C THR A 102 6.84 -12.79 7.04
N GLN A 103 5.96 -13.74 7.36
CA GLN A 103 5.79 -14.97 6.57
C GLN A 103 5.40 -14.70 5.11
N LEU A 104 4.60 -13.65 4.89
CA LEU A 104 4.23 -13.18 3.56
C LEU A 104 5.47 -12.68 2.80
N GLN A 105 6.24 -11.79 3.41
CA GLN A 105 7.46 -11.23 2.82
C GLN A 105 8.45 -12.33 2.49
N LEU A 106 8.71 -13.26 3.42
CA LEU A 106 9.60 -14.41 3.19
C LEU A 106 9.18 -15.23 1.96
N SER A 107 7.89 -15.51 1.84
CA SER A 107 7.34 -16.26 0.71
C SER A 107 7.49 -15.50 -0.62
N LEU A 108 7.29 -14.18 -0.61
CA LEU A 108 7.41 -13.35 -1.81
C LEU A 108 8.87 -13.09 -2.19
N LEU A 109 9.75 -12.84 -1.23
CA LEU A 109 11.20 -12.72 -1.45
C LEU A 109 11.75 -13.97 -2.14
N LYS A 110 11.41 -15.16 -1.63
CA LYS A 110 11.83 -16.44 -2.23
C LYS A 110 11.25 -16.65 -3.63
N LYS A 111 10.05 -16.12 -3.92
CA LYS A 111 9.35 -16.33 -5.20
C LYS A 111 9.76 -15.33 -6.28
N LEU A 112 10.08 -14.09 -5.90
CA LEU A 112 10.28 -12.97 -6.83
C LEU A 112 11.77 -12.69 -7.13
N GLY A 113 12.69 -13.14 -6.26
CA GLY A 113 14.14 -13.05 -6.46
C GLY A 113 14.78 -11.82 -5.81
N ASP A 114 16.07 -11.63 -6.10
CA ASP A 114 16.99 -10.81 -5.31
C ASP A 114 16.71 -9.29 -5.33
N ASN A 115 16.02 -8.80 -6.35
CA ASN A 115 15.64 -7.38 -6.45
C ASN A 115 14.29 -7.07 -5.78
N THR A 116 13.91 -7.88 -4.81
CA THR A 116 12.67 -7.75 -4.05
C THR A 116 12.98 -7.27 -2.65
N TYR A 117 12.32 -6.21 -2.22
CA TYR A 117 12.61 -5.52 -0.96
C TYR A 117 11.32 -5.39 -0.13
N PRO A 118 11.31 -5.83 1.14
CA PRO A 118 10.13 -5.77 1.99
C PRO A 118 9.90 -4.36 2.54
N PHE A 119 8.65 -4.07 2.89
CA PHE A 119 8.28 -2.87 3.63
C PHE A 119 7.13 -3.18 4.59
N LEU A 120 7.05 -2.38 5.65
CA LEU A 120 5.96 -2.41 6.63
C LEU A 120 5.57 -0.97 6.97
N LEU A 121 4.29 -0.62 6.86
CA LEU A 121 3.76 0.69 7.24
C LEU A 121 2.68 0.51 8.29
N THR A 122 2.82 1.17 9.42
CA THR A 122 1.85 1.16 10.52
C THR A 122 0.95 2.38 10.45
N PHE A 123 -0.27 2.22 10.96
CA PHE A 123 -1.22 3.31 11.17
C PHE A 123 -1.12 3.78 12.63
N PRO A 124 -1.23 5.09 12.89
CA PRO A 124 -1.49 5.59 14.23
C PRO A 124 -2.97 5.41 14.61
N ASP A 125 -3.26 5.57 15.89
CA ASP A 125 -4.57 5.35 16.54
C ASP A 125 -5.60 6.47 16.33
N TYR A 126 -5.19 7.61 15.78
CA TYR A 126 -6.05 8.78 15.57
C TYR A 126 -6.64 8.88 14.15
N LEU A 127 -6.46 7.88 13.28
CA LEU A 127 -6.97 7.93 11.91
C LEU A 127 -8.43 7.48 11.80
N PRO A 128 -9.22 8.10 10.92
CA PRO A 128 -10.55 7.61 10.62
C PRO A 128 -10.49 6.35 9.73
N CYS A 129 -11.54 5.52 9.82
CA CYS A 129 -11.78 4.46 8.84
C CYS A 129 -12.04 5.04 7.44
N SER A 130 -11.82 4.21 6.41
CA SER A 130 -12.17 4.55 5.02
C SER A 130 -13.67 4.79 4.86
N VAL A 131 -14.05 6.02 4.55
CA VAL A 131 -15.43 6.43 4.32
C VAL A 131 -15.50 7.37 3.12
N MET A 132 -16.59 7.29 2.36
CA MET A 132 -16.91 8.18 1.25
C MET A 132 -18.42 8.44 1.28
N LEU A 133 -18.85 9.68 1.01
CA LEU A 133 -20.28 9.98 0.82
C LEU A 133 -20.62 9.82 -0.65
N GLN A 134 -21.68 9.08 -0.94
CA GLN A 134 -22.14 8.92 -2.32
C GLN A 134 -22.91 10.19 -2.73
N PRO A 135 -22.53 10.86 -3.83
CA PRO A 135 -23.31 11.98 -4.37
C PRO A 135 -24.70 11.51 -4.81
N ALA A 136 -25.74 12.32 -4.58
CA ALA A 136 -27.03 12.06 -5.21
C ALA A 136 -26.97 12.37 -6.72
N PRO A 137 -27.85 11.78 -7.55
CA PRO A 137 -27.89 12.08 -8.98
C PRO A 137 -28.09 13.58 -9.30
N GLN A 138 -28.78 14.31 -8.42
CA GLN A 138 -28.98 15.76 -8.49
C GLN A 138 -27.81 16.59 -7.92
N ASP A 139 -26.87 15.95 -7.21
CA ASP A 139 -25.70 16.60 -6.61
C ASP A 139 -24.56 16.73 -7.64
N VAL A 140 -24.86 17.36 -8.78
CA VAL A 140 -23.88 17.68 -9.81
C VAL A 140 -22.83 18.63 -9.21
N GLY A 141 -21.59 18.16 -9.05
CA GLY A 141 -20.46 18.94 -8.55
C GLY A 141 -20.12 18.75 -7.06
N LYS A 142 -20.80 17.87 -6.33
CA LYS A 142 -20.44 17.48 -4.95
C LYS A 142 -20.21 15.98 -4.84
N VAL A 143 -19.03 15.52 -5.21
CA VAL A 143 -18.62 14.11 -5.02
C VAL A 143 -17.52 14.08 -3.95
N SER A 144 -17.60 13.11 -3.04
CA SER A 144 -16.73 12.96 -1.86
C SER A 144 -15.31 12.50 -2.17
#